data_AF-A0AAJ1V402-F1
#
_entry.id   AF-A0AAJ1V402-F1
#
_cell.length_a   1.000
_cell.length_b   1.000
_cell.length_c   1.000
_cell.angle_alpha   90.00
_cell.angle_beta   90.00
_cell.angle_gamma   90.00
#
_symmetry.space_group_name_H-M   'P 1'
#
loop_
_entity.id
_entity.type
_entity.pdbx_description
1 polymer ?
#
loop_
_entity_poly.entity_id
_entity_poly.type
_entity_poly.pdbx_seq_one_letter_code
_entity_poly.pdbx_strand_id
1 'polypeptide(L)'
;MDKWKPEDTRIKLKPVKNDQTAFGKLFSDSTEHIRESNLTVNYDYFYDRIQKQEITIDQLYDAICCLEIIDIRLEMDDNPQLIFESLNSTGLDLSEGDKIRNFILMGLPSKEQEDYYEKYWNKIEVCTKYDVSAFIRDYLSVKQ
;
A
#
# COMPACT_ATOMS: atom_id res chain seq x y z
N MET A 1 22.13 -12.15 5.39
CA MET A 1 21.14 -11.44 6.24
C MET A 1 21.88 -10.66 7.30
N ASP A 2 21.61 -9.37 7.41
CA ASP A 2 22.36 -8.45 8.27
C ASP A 2 21.77 -8.45 9.69
N LYS A 3 22.59 -8.74 10.70
CA LYS A 3 22.15 -9.11 12.06
C LYS A 3 21.91 -7.90 13.00
N TRP A 4 22.07 -6.67 12.51
CA TRP A 4 22.22 -5.48 13.36
C TRP A 4 21.21 -4.35 13.11
N LYS A 5 20.02 -4.66 12.55
CA LYS A 5 18.93 -3.69 12.39
C LYS A 5 17.73 -4.03 13.29
N PRO A 6 17.05 -3.03 13.90
CA PRO A 6 15.82 -3.25 14.64
C PRO A 6 14.78 -3.92 13.73
N GLU A 7 13.93 -4.81 14.30
CA GLU A 7 13.09 -5.76 13.54
C GLU A 7 12.25 -5.08 12.44
N ASP A 8 11.75 -3.87 12.69
CA ASP A 8 10.98 -3.03 11.75
C ASP A 8 11.74 -2.57 10.48
N THR A 9 13.06 -2.75 10.42
CA THR A 9 13.90 -2.30 9.28
C THR A 9 14.64 -3.43 8.59
N ARG A 10 14.36 -4.69 8.97
CA ARG A 10 14.96 -5.85 8.32
C ARG A 10 14.39 -6.10 6.93
N ILE A 11 13.18 -5.63 6.69
CA ILE A 11 12.47 -5.72 5.41
C ILE A 11 12.72 -4.45 4.59
N LYS A 12 13.20 -4.60 3.36
CA LYS A 12 13.49 -3.49 2.44
C LYS A 12 12.26 -2.93 1.73
N LEU A 13 11.18 -3.70 1.66
CA LEU A 13 9.90 -3.31 1.06
C LEU A 13 8.88 -3.00 2.17
N LYS A 14 8.45 -1.75 2.28
CA LYS A 14 7.38 -1.37 3.21
C LYS A 14 6.07 -1.30 2.44
N PRO A 15 5.20 -2.31 2.53
CA PRO A 15 3.86 -2.19 1.96
C PRO A 15 3.09 -1.08 2.68
N VAL A 16 1.93 -0.69 2.14
CA VAL A 16 0.99 0.18 2.84
C VAL A 16 0.71 -0.37 4.25
N LYS A 17 0.56 0.51 5.25
CA LYS A 17 0.61 0.14 6.68
C LYS A 17 -0.32 -1.02 7.05
N ASN A 18 -1.51 -1.09 6.46
CA ASN A 18 -2.48 -2.17 6.71
C ASN A 18 -1.97 -3.55 6.27
N ASP A 19 -1.12 -3.59 5.26
CA ASP A 19 -0.53 -4.81 4.70
C ASP A 19 0.77 -5.22 5.40
N GLN A 20 1.39 -4.32 6.17
CA GLN A 20 2.68 -4.58 6.82
C GLN A 20 2.60 -5.71 7.85
N THR A 21 1.49 -5.78 8.61
CA THR A 21 1.28 -6.86 9.58
C THR A 21 1.13 -8.22 8.89
N ALA A 22 0.35 -8.27 7.79
CA ALA A 22 0.18 -9.50 7.02
C ALA A 22 1.51 -9.93 6.39
N PHE A 23 2.26 -8.99 5.81
CA PHE A 23 3.57 -9.25 5.22
C PHE A 23 4.57 -9.82 6.24
N GLY A 24 4.66 -9.23 7.44
CA GLY A 24 5.55 -9.72 8.50
C GLY A 24 5.23 -11.15 8.92
N LYS A 25 3.94 -11.48 9.00
CA LYS A 25 3.46 -12.82 9.37
C LYS A 25 3.72 -13.89 8.33
N LEU A 26 3.96 -13.53 7.06
CA LEU A 26 4.38 -14.49 6.02
C LEU A 26 5.77 -15.10 6.29
N PHE A 27 6.56 -14.52 7.18
CA PHE A 27 7.85 -15.06 7.62
C PHE A 27 7.76 -15.85 8.94
N SER A 28 6.59 -15.86 9.57
CA SER A 28 6.29 -16.65 10.77
C SER A 28 5.79 -18.04 10.38
N ASP A 29 5.27 -18.79 11.36
CA ASP A 29 4.57 -20.04 11.10
C ASP A 29 3.31 -19.80 10.23
N SER A 30 3.02 -20.74 9.33
CA SER A 30 1.84 -20.71 8.45
C SER A 30 0.49 -20.55 9.19
N THR A 31 0.44 -20.95 10.46
CA THR A 31 -0.72 -20.78 11.34
C THR A 31 -0.99 -19.32 11.73
N GLU A 32 0.01 -18.45 11.62
CA GLU A 32 -0.08 -17.02 11.95
C GLU A 32 -0.49 -16.14 10.76
N HIS A 33 -0.55 -16.71 9.55
CA HIS A 33 -0.90 -15.99 8.32
C HIS A 33 -2.30 -15.36 8.39
N ILE A 34 -2.44 -14.11 7.92
CA ILE A 34 -3.72 -13.40 7.86
C ILE A 34 -4.40 -13.72 6.51
N ARG A 35 -5.25 -14.74 6.47
CA ARG A 35 -5.81 -15.27 5.22
C ARG A 35 -6.73 -14.30 4.47
N GLU A 36 -7.27 -13.31 5.17
CA GLU A 36 -8.12 -12.27 4.60
C GLU A 36 -7.30 -11.17 3.90
N SER A 37 -5.98 -11.13 4.09
CA SER A 37 -5.12 -10.15 3.41
C SER A 37 -4.86 -10.55 1.97
N ASN A 38 -5.02 -9.60 1.06
CA ASN A 38 -4.66 -9.77 -0.35
C ASN A 38 -3.18 -10.19 -0.52
N LEU A 39 -2.28 -9.76 0.37
CA LEU A 39 -0.89 -10.20 0.33
C LEU A 39 -0.75 -11.70 0.60
N THR A 40 -1.43 -12.20 1.63
CA THR A 40 -1.39 -13.63 1.96
C THR A 40 -2.04 -14.46 0.86
N VAL A 41 -3.18 -14.02 0.33
CA VAL A 41 -3.84 -14.67 -0.81
C VAL A 41 -2.91 -14.74 -2.03
N ASN A 42 -2.25 -13.64 -2.38
CA ASN A 42 -1.31 -13.60 -3.51
C ASN A 42 -0.07 -14.47 -3.25
N TYR A 43 0.49 -14.42 -2.05
CA TYR A 43 1.62 -15.25 -1.65
C TYR A 43 1.29 -16.74 -1.81
N ASP A 44 0.19 -17.19 -1.21
CA ASP A 44 -0.23 -18.59 -1.25
C ASP A 44 -0.49 -19.05 -2.70
N TYR A 45 -1.10 -18.17 -3.52
CA TYR A 45 -1.30 -18.43 -4.94
C TYR A 45 0.02 -18.67 -5.69
N PHE A 46 0.99 -17.75 -5.59
CA PHE A 46 2.27 -17.92 -6.28
C PHE A 46 3.06 -19.11 -5.72
N TYR A 47 3.03 -19.32 -4.41
CA TYR A 47 3.70 -20.45 -3.76
C TYR A 47 3.18 -21.80 -4.28
N ASP A 48 1.86 -22.00 -4.32
CA ASP A 48 1.23 -23.21 -4.84
C ASP A 48 1.55 -23.43 -6.34
N ARG A 49 1.49 -22.37 -7.16
CA ARG A 49 1.81 -22.45 -8.60
C ARG A 49 3.27 -22.82 -8.84
N ILE A 50 4.20 -22.29 -8.05
CA ILE A 50 5.62 -22.63 -8.13
C ILE A 50 5.85 -24.09 -7.72
N GLN A 51 5.17 -24.57 -6.67
CA GLN A 51 5.26 -25.97 -6.24
C GLN A 51 4.74 -26.96 -7.28
N LYS A 52 3.73 -26.57 -8.06
CA LYS A 52 3.20 -27.37 -9.18
C LYS A 52 4.14 -27.48 -10.39
N GLN A 53 5.24 -26.71 -10.41
CA GLN A 53 6.23 -26.71 -11.49
C GLN A 53 5.62 -26.47 -12.88
N GLU A 54 4.57 -25.64 -12.96
CA GLU A 54 3.91 -25.31 -14.23
C GLU A 54 4.81 -24.46 -15.16
N ILE A 55 5.80 -23.78 -14.58
CA ILE A 55 6.84 -23.02 -15.28
C ILE A 55 8.21 -23.43 -14.74
N THR A 56 9.25 -23.32 -15.56
CA THR A 56 10.62 -23.55 -15.10
C THR A 56 11.12 -22.37 -14.25
N ILE A 57 12.14 -22.63 -13.43
CA ILE A 57 12.78 -21.58 -12.63
C ILE A 57 13.42 -20.50 -13.53
N ASP A 58 13.97 -20.90 -14.68
CA ASP A 58 14.53 -19.97 -15.66
C ASP A 58 13.45 -19.03 -16.23
N GLN A 59 12.28 -19.57 -16.58
CA GLN A 59 11.15 -18.76 -17.06
C GLN A 59 10.64 -17.79 -16.00
N LEU A 60 10.57 -18.23 -14.73
CA LEU A 60 10.19 -17.35 -13.63
C LEU A 60 11.22 -16.24 -13.42
N TYR A 61 12.51 -16.57 -13.47
CA TYR A 61 13.60 -15.60 -13.36
C TYR A 61 13.55 -14.57 -14.49
N ASP A 62 13.41 -15.01 -15.73
CA ASP A 62 13.29 -14.14 -16.90
C ASP A 62 12.07 -13.21 -16.78
N ALA A 63 10.93 -13.74 -16.32
CA ALA A 63 9.73 -12.93 -16.09
C ALA A 63 9.94 -11.84 -15.02
N ILE A 64 10.67 -12.15 -13.93
CA ILE A 64 11.04 -11.17 -12.90
C ILE A 64 11.98 -10.11 -13.49
N CYS A 65 12.90 -10.50 -14.37
CA CYS A 65 13.80 -9.56 -15.05
C CYS A 65 13.08 -8.62 -16.02
N CYS A 66 11.87 -8.97 -16.47
CA CYS A 66 11.01 -8.07 -17.25
C CYS A 66 10.29 -7.00 -16.40
N LEU A 67 10.42 -7.02 -15.07
CA LEU A 67 9.83 -5.97 -14.22
C LEU A 67 10.60 -4.66 -14.36
N GLU A 68 9.90 -3.60 -14.75
CA GLU A 68 10.44 -2.25 -14.84
C GLU A 68 10.14 -1.46 -13.56
N ILE A 69 11.16 -0.81 -13.01
CA ILE A 69 11.03 0.04 -11.82
C ILE A 69 11.20 1.49 -12.26
N ILE A 70 10.20 2.32 -11.96
CA ILE A 70 10.23 3.76 -12.18
C ILE A 70 10.59 4.43 -10.85
N ASP A 71 11.73 5.14 -10.80
CA ASP A 71 12.13 6.00 -9.67
C ASP A 71 11.72 7.45 -9.98
N ILE A 72 10.87 8.04 -9.15
CA ILE A 72 10.40 9.42 -9.29
C ILE A 72 10.89 10.21 -8.07
N ARG A 73 11.66 11.26 -8.34
CA ARG A 73 12.18 12.17 -7.34
C ARG A 73 11.46 13.50 -7.47
N LEU A 74 11.01 14.01 -6.33
CA LEU A 74 10.26 15.25 -6.24
C LEU A 74 11.22 16.36 -5.81
N GLU A 75 11.17 17.49 -6.51
CA GLU A 75 11.76 18.75 -6.08
C GLU A 75 10.81 19.50 -5.12
N MET A 76 11.32 20.54 -4.45
CA MET A 76 10.51 21.30 -3.47
C MET A 76 9.29 21.99 -4.09
N ASP A 77 9.37 22.36 -5.37
CA ASP A 77 8.31 23.06 -6.11
C ASP A 77 7.36 22.11 -6.85
N ASP A 78 7.64 20.80 -6.82
CA ASP A 78 6.76 19.81 -7.42
C ASP A 78 5.50 19.65 -6.58
N ASN A 79 4.37 19.43 -7.28
CA ASN A 79 3.13 19.02 -6.63
C ASN A 79 2.99 17.49 -6.73
N PRO A 80 3.33 16.74 -5.66
CA PRO A 80 3.27 15.29 -5.74
C PRO A 80 1.86 14.75 -5.99
N GLN A 81 0.79 15.49 -5.67
CA GLN A 81 -0.58 15.02 -5.92
C GLN A 81 -0.89 15.01 -7.40
N LEU A 82 -0.50 16.08 -8.11
CA LEU A 82 -0.65 16.15 -9.57
C LEU A 82 0.18 15.08 -10.26
N ILE A 83 1.40 14.84 -9.77
CA ILE A 83 2.26 13.77 -10.29
C ILE A 83 1.60 12.40 -10.09
N PHE A 84 1.10 12.10 -8.89
CA PHE A 84 0.45 10.83 -8.61
C PHE A 84 -0.87 10.63 -9.38
N GLU A 85 -1.68 11.68 -9.53
CA GLU A 85 -2.88 11.66 -10.38
C GLU A 85 -2.52 11.43 -11.85
N SER A 86 -1.46 12.07 -12.35
CA SER A 86 -1.00 11.87 -13.73
C SER A 86 -0.53 10.43 -13.97
N LEU A 87 0.13 9.80 -13.00
CA LEU A 87 0.58 8.42 -13.08
C LEU A 87 -0.58 7.43 -13.04
N ASN A 88 -1.61 7.69 -12.23
CA ASN A 88 -2.79 6.83 -12.15
C ASN A 88 -3.80 7.05 -13.30
N SER A 89 -3.59 8.06 -14.15
CA SER A 89 -4.52 8.40 -15.25
C SER A 89 -4.71 7.30 -16.31
N THR A 90 -3.87 6.27 -16.33
CA THR A 90 -3.99 5.08 -17.18
C THR A 90 -4.38 3.80 -16.41
N GLY A 91 -4.57 3.90 -15.10
CA GLY A 91 -4.83 2.80 -14.16
C GLY A 91 -6.21 2.85 -13.50
N LEU A 92 -6.31 2.36 -12.26
CA LEU A 92 -7.52 2.47 -11.45
C LEU A 92 -7.65 3.90 -10.91
N ASP A 93 -8.76 4.56 -11.21
CA ASP A 93 -9.02 5.93 -10.73
C ASP A 93 -9.04 6.00 -9.20
N LEU A 94 -8.46 7.07 -8.66
CA LEU A 94 -8.54 7.39 -7.24
C LEU A 94 -9.99 7.66 -6.84
N SER A 95 -10.43 7.08 -5.72
CA SER A 95 -11.73 7.43 -5.15
C SER A 95 -11.74 8.87 -4.66
N GLU A 96 -12.93 9.46 -4.49
CA GLU A 96 -13.05 10.81 -3.92
C GLU A 96 -12.46 10.88 -2.49
N GLY A 97 -12.59 9.80 -1.71
CA GLY A 97 -11.93 9.65 -0.42
C GLY A 97 -10.40 9.71 -0.54
N ASP A 98 -9.81 9.03 -1.53
CA ASP A 98 -8.36 9.06 -1.77
C ASP A 98 -7.88 10.45 -2.18
N LYS A 99 -8.60 11.13 -3.06
CA LYS A 99 -8.28 12.51 -3.47
C LYS A 99 -8.27 13.46 -2.27
N ILE A 100 -9.26 13.33 -1.37
CA ILE A 100 -9.34 14.15 -0.15
C ILE A 100 -8.20 13.82 0.81
N ARG A 101 -7.89 12.54 1.05
CA ARG A 101 -6.72 12.11 1.85
C ARG A 101 -5.46 12.78 1.34
N ASN A 102 -5.24 12.66 0.05
CA ASN A 102 -4.02 13.13 -0.57
C ASN A 102 -3.94 14.66 -0.50
N PHE A 103 -5.03 15.37 -0.77
CA PHE A 103 -5.09 16.83 -0.67
C PHE A 103 -4.71 17.32 0.73
N ILE A 104 -5.20 16.69 1.79
CA ILE A 104 -4.94 17.14 3.17
C ILE A 104 -3.57 16.72 3.70
N LEU A 105 -3.00 15.60 3.24
CA LEU A 105 -1.75 15.06 3.78
C LEU A 105 -0.52 15.48 2.99
N MET A 106 -0.59 15.55 1.66
CA MET A 106 0.63 15.66 0.84
C MET A 106 1.37 16.99 0.96
N GLY A 107 0.71 18.06 1.41
CA GLY A 107 1.34 19.36 1.69
C GLY A 107 2.05 19.43 3.05
N LEU A 108 1.99 18.38 3.87
CA LEU A 108 2.54 18.38 5.23
C LEU A 108 3.95 17.80 5.28
N PRO A 109 4.77 18.17 6.28
CA PRO A 109 6.03 17.47 6.56
C PRO A 109 5.80 15.99 6.86
N SER A 110 6.73 15.11 6.48
CA SER A 110 6.60 13.65 6.62
C SER A 110 6.16 13.18 8.01
N LYS A 111 6.65 13.82 9.08
CA LYS A 111 6.23 13.51 10.46
C LYS A 111 4.76 13.83 10.72
N GLU A 112 4.29 14.97 10.26
CA GLU A 112 2.88 15.38 10.41
C GLU A 112 1.95 14.54 9.54
N GLN A 113 2.40 14.13 8.35
CA GLN A 113 1.66 13.17 7.51
C GLN A 113 1.38 11.89 8.27
N GLU A 114 2.42 11.31 8.90
CA GLU A 114 2.28 10.10 9.69
C GLU A 114 1.36 10.30 10.91
N ASP A 115 1.58 11.38 11.67
CA ASP A 115 0.79 11.68 12.87
C ASP A 115 -0.70 11.88 12.53
N TYR A 116 -1.02 12.62 11.47
CA TYR A 116 -2.40 12.91 11.08
C TYR A 116 -3.08 11.73 10.41
N TYR A 117 -2.34 10.94 9.61
CA TYR A 117 -2.85 9.70 9.06
C TYR A 117 -3.29 8.75 10.17
N GLU A 118 -2.42 8.49 11.15
CA GLU A 118 -2.72 7.54 12.23
C GLU A 118 -3.80 8.04 13.18
N LYS A 119 -3.72 9.31 13.58
CA LYS A 119 -4.61 9.83 14.61
C LYS A 119 -6.03 10.06 14.10
N TYR A 120 -6.18 10.45 12.83
CA TYR A 120 -7.44 10.89 12.26
C TYR A 120 -7.86 10.07 11.04
N TRP A 121 -7.06 10.04 9.98
CA TRP A 121 -7.51 9.51 8.69
C TRP A 121 -7.79 8.00 8.72
N ASN A 122 -6.85 7.20 9.25
CA ASN A 122 -6.99 5.76 9.39
C ASN A 122 -8.26 5.39 10.19
N LYS A 123 -8.59 6.18 11.22
CA LYS A 123 -9.83 5.97 11.98
C LYS A 123 -11.08 6.20 11.14
N ILE A 124 -11.06 7.20 10.26
CA ILE A 124 -12.17 7.44 9.32
C ILE A 124 -12.30 6.26 8.36
N GLU A 125 -11.20 5.80 7.76
CA GLU A 125 -11.19 4.63 6.87
C GLU A 125 -11.79 3.39 7.57
N VAL A 126 -11.32 3.07 8.78
CA VAL A 126 -11.83 1.92 9.55
C VAL A 126 -13.31 2.07 9.91
N CYS A 127 -13.74 3.23 10.43
CA CYS A 127 -15.12 3.46 10.84
C CYS A 127 -16.10 3.47 9.65
N THR A 128 -15.63 3.79 8.45
CA THR A 128 -16.42 3.80 7.22
C THR A 128 -16.34 2.50 6.44
N LYS A 129 -15.64 1.48 6.97
CA LYS A 129 -15.35 0.23 6.25
C LYS A 129 -14.70 0.49 4.89
N TYR A 130 -13.83 1.50 4.83
CA TYR A 130 -13.12 1.98 3.66
C TYR A 130 -14.00 2.58 2.54
N ASP A 131 -15.29 2.83 2.79
CA ASP A 131 -16.15 3.65 1.92
C ASP A 131 -16.19 5.12 2.38
N VAL A 132 -15.02 5.75 2.38
CA VAL A 132 -14.85 7.15 2.81
C VAL A 132 -15.62 8.11 1.90
N SER A 133 -15.73 7.78 0.61
CA SER A 133 -16.41 8.62 -0.38
C SER A 133 -17.89 8.82 -0.05
N ALA A 134 -18.61 7.75 0.33
CA ALA A 134 -20.00 7.88 0.77
C ALA A 134 -20.12 8.70 2.06
N PHE A 135 -19.30 8.41 3.06
CA PHE A 135 -19.31 9.12 4.33
C PHE A 135 -19.12 10.63 4.17
N ILE A 136 -18.15 11.07 3.37
CA ILE A 136 -17.88 12.50 3.17
C ILE A 136 -19.06 13.18 2.48
N ARG A 137 -19.66 12.54 1.46
CA ARG A 137 -20.84 13.09 0.77
C ARG A 137 -22.01 13.29 1.75
N ASP A 138 -22.28 12.30 2.58
CA ASP A 138 -23.36 12.37 3.58
C ASP A 138 -23.07 13.45 4.63
N TYR A 139 -21.84 13.49 5.15
CA TYR A 139 -21.42 14.48 6.14
C TYR A 139 -21.56 15.92 5.61
N LEU A 140 -21.11 16.18 4.38
CA LEU A 140 -21.23 17.51 3.77
C LEU A 140 -22.67 17.91 3.48
N SER A 141 -23.53 16.93 3.16
CA SER A 141 -24.96 17.17 2.88
C SER A 141 -25.75 17.51 4.14
N VAL A 142 -25.38 16.95 5.30
CA VAL A 142 -26.06 17.22 6.59
C VAL A 142 -25.56 18.51 7.26
N LYS A 143 -24.33 18.94 6.96
CA LYS A 143 -23.71 20.13 7.57
C LYS A 143 -24.15 21.45 6.92
N GLN A 144 -24.83 21.40 5.77
CA GLN A 144 -25.40 22.58 5.11
C GLN A 144 -26.67 23.08 5.80
#